data_AF-A0AA41S7F6-F1
#
_entry.id   AF-A0AA41S7F6-F1
#
_cell.length_a   1.000
_cell.length_b   1.000
_cell.length_c   1.000
_cell.angle_alpha   90.00
_cell.angle_beta   90.00
_cell.angle_gamma   90.00
#
_symmetry.space_group_name_H-M   'P 1'
#
loop_
_entity.id
_entity.type
_entity.pdbx_description
1 polymer ?
#
loop_
_entity_poly.entity_id
_entity_poly.type
_entity_poly.pdbx_seq_one_letter_code
_entity_poly.pdbx_strand_id
1 'polypeptide(L)'
;MMSFSCAKAFLRRFCNDGFQMESNSHSFFSTDLLPSLGARINQSTKLRQYIVSPFSPRYRAWEMFLIFLVVYSSWISPFQFAFLTYKRDTLFIIDNIVNGFFAIDIFLTFFVAYLDRRSYLLIDDPKKIATRYISTWFIFDFCSTAPFQPLSLLFTEHSSGLGFKALNMLRLWRLRRVSSLFARLEKDIRFNYFWTRCTKLISVTLFAVHCGGCFNYLIADRYPDPRKTWIGAVMPNFKEESLWNRYVTAIYWSITTLTTTGYGDLHAENPREMLFDIVYMFFNLGLTAYLIGNMTNLVVHGTSRTRNFRDMIQAASEFSARNQLPPQIQDQMLSHICLKFKTEGLKQNETLNGLPKAIRSAIAQNLFLPIVQKVDLFQGVSSDFLTQLVSEVEAEYFPPKEDVILQNETPTNMYILVSGTVEIIASSNGCAKVQGRAVAGDIFGEIGVLCYRPQPFAVRTTKLSQILSLNRTSLMNLIQANTEDGDIIMNNLSQ
;
A
#
# COMPACT_ATOMS: atom_id res chain seq x y z
N MET A 1 9.56 18.98 3.30
CA MET A 1 8.76 19.97 2.54
C MET A 1 8.19 19.31 1.29
N MET A 2 6.89 19.03 1.25
CA MET A 2 6.21 18.56 0.04
C MET A 2 6.08 19.75 -0.91
N SER A 3 6.75 19.70 -2.07
CA SER A 3 6.62 20.73 -3.11
C SER A 3 5.18 20.78 -3.63
N PHE A 4 4.67 21.99 -3.89
CA PHE A 4 3.39 22.27 -4.57
C PHE A 4 3.21 21.45 -5.86
N SER A 5 4.32 21.00 -6.47
CA SER A 5 4.35 20.10 -7.63
C SER A 5 3.77 18.71 -7.33
N CYS A 6 3.98 18.16 -6.13
CA CYS A 6 3.48 16.84 -5.75
C CYS A 6 1.96 16.83 -5.53
N ALA A 7 1.41 17.90 -4.94
CA ALA A 7 -0.04 18.07 -4.79
C ALA A 7 -0.74 18.27 -6.15
N LYS A 8 -0.10 19.01 -7.07
CA LYS A 8 -0.61 19.21 -8.44
C LYS A 8 -0.52 17.94 -9.28
N ALA A 9 0.53 17.14 -9.12
CA ALA A 9 0.68 15.82 -9.74
C ALA A 9 -0.32 14.80 -9.15
N PHE A 10 -0.56 14.83 -7.84
CA PHE A 10 -1.58 14.03 -7.16
C PHE A 10 -2.98 14.35 -7.68
N LEU A 11 -3.37 15.64 -7.70
CA LEU A 11 -4.66 16.08 -8.23
C LEU A 11 -4.81 15.80 -9.74
N ARG A 12 -3.77 16.03 -10.55
CA ARG A 12 -3.81 15.68 -11.98
C ARG A 12 -3.94 14.18 -12.20
N ARG A 13 -3.19 13.33 -11.48
CA ARG A 13 -3.24 11.87 -11.68
C ARG A 13 -4.55 11.28 -11.17
N PHE A 14 -5.11 11.80 -10.07
CA PHE A 14 -6.39 11.34 -9.53
C PHE A 14 -7.61 11.85 -10.34
N CYS A 15 -7.54 13.06 -10.92
CA CYS A 15 -8.63 13.63 -11.74
C CYS A 15 -8.52 13.30 -13.25
N ASN A 16 -7.32 13.31 -13.86
CA ASN A 16 -7.17 13.00 -15.30
C ASN A 16 -7.24 11.51 -15.61
N ASP A 17 -6.84 10.60 -14.70
CA ASP A 17 -7.04 9.17 -14.95
C ASP A 17 -8.53 8.81 -14.98
N GLY A 18 -9.41 9.69 -14.48
CA GLY A 18 -10.87 9.58 -14.65
C GLY A 18 -11.41 10.16 -15.97
N PHE A 19 -10.66 11.04 -16.64
CA PHE A 19 -11.04 11.64 -17.93
C PHE A 19 -10.51 10.84 -19.13
N GLN A 20 -9.39 10.12 -18.98
CA GLN A 20 -8.91 9.16 -19.99
C GLN A 20 -9.58 7.78 -19.90
N MET A 21 -10.46 7.55 -18.92
CA MET A 21 -11.18 6.28 -18.73
C MET A 21 -12.35 6.04 -19.71
N GLU A 22 -12.66 6.99 -20.61
CA GLU A 22 -13.73 6.81 -21.61
C GLU A 22 -13.27 6.11 -22.90
N SER A 23 -11.96 5.95 -23.17
CA SER A 23 -11.51 5.40 -24.46
C SER A 23 -10.73 4.09 -24.43
N ASN A 24 -10.41 3.50 -23.27
CA ASN A 24 -9.77 2.18 -23.21
C ASN A 24 -10.54 1.25 -22.29
N SER A 25 -11.18 0.26 -22.91
CA SER A 25 -11.76 -0.92 -22.26
C SER A 25 -10.72 -1.58 -21.37
N HIS A 26 -10.79 -1.35 -20.05
CA HIS A 26 -10.42 -2.23 -18.92
C HIS A 26 -10.40 -1.38 -17.64
N SER A 27 -11.57 -1.16 -17.05
CA SER A 27 -11.74 -0.41 -15.81
C SER A 27 -11.29 -1.22 -14.59
N PHE A 28 -10.04 -1.06 -14.17
CA PHE A 28 -9.47 -1.65 -12.95
C PHE A 28 -10.16 -1.23 -11.63
N PHE A 29 -11.10 -0.27 -11.67
CA PHE A 29 -11.88 0.19 -10.50
C PHE A 29 -13.35 -0.23 -10.51
N SER A 30 -13.86 -0.85 -11.59
CA SER A 30 -15.19 -1.49 -11.56
C SER A 30 -15.15 -2.92 -11.01
N THR A 31 -13.95 -3.44 -10.75
CA THR A 31 -13.67 -4.80 -10.28
C THR A 31 -13.81 -5.02 -8.77
N ASP A 32 -14.11 -3.99 -7.97
CA ASP A 32 -14.46 -4.17 -6.54
C ASP A 32 -15.83 -4.86 -6.35
N LEU A 33 -16.64 -4.93 -7.42
CA LEU A 33 -17.89 -5.67 -7.43
C LEU A 33 -17.61 -7.12 -7.82
N LEU A 34 -17.36 -7.96 -6.82
CA LEU A 34 -17.28 -9.40 -7.02
C LEU A 34 -18.70 -9.92 -7.27
N PRO A 35 -19.01 -10.48 -8.46
CA PRO A 35 -20.30 -11.10 -8.68
C PRO A 35 -20.43 -12.33 -7.77
N SER A 36 -21.63 -12.58 -7.24
CA SER A 36 -21.91 -13.83 -6.54
C SER A 36 -21.72 -15.02 -7.48
N LEU A 37 -21.22 -16.13 -6.96
CA LEU A 37 -21.09 -17.38 -7.71
C LEU A 37 -22.45 -17.76 -8.34
N GLY A 38 -22.51 -17.86 -9.68
CA GLY A 38 -23.76 -18.15 -10.42
C GLY A 38 -24.63 -16.93 -10.79
N ALA A 39 -24.12 -15.70 -10.66
CA ALA A 39 -24.82 -14.51 -11.15
C ALA A 39 -25.13 -14.63 -12.67
N ARG A 40 -26.37 -14.28 -13.07
CA ARG A 40 -26.82 -14.38 -14.46
C ARG A 40 -26.02 -13.43 -15.36
N ILE A 41 -25.54 -13.96 -16.49
CA ILE A 41 -24.62 -13.38 -17.49
C ILE A 41 -25.00 -11.98 -18.02
N ASN A 42 -26.23 -11.50 -17.80
CA ASN A 42 -26.76 -10.28 -18.42
C ASN A 42 -27.14 -9.13 -17.46
N GLN A 43 -26.78 -9.17 -16.18
CA GLN A 43 -26.96 -7.99 -15.32
C GLN A 43 -25.73 -7.09 -15.39
N SER A 44 -25.63 -6.28 -16.46
CA SER A 44 -24.96 -4.99 -16.31
C SER A 44 -25.69 -4.28 -15.16
N THR A 45 -24.99 -3.94 -14.08
CA THR A 45 -25.55 -3.19 -12.95
C THR A 45 -25.87 -1.76 -13.40
N LYS A 46 -26.91 -1.62 -14.23
CA LYS A 46 -27.51 -0.34 -14.57
C LYS A 46 -28.17 0.17 -13.32
N LEU A 47 -27.46 1.06 -12.66
CA LEU A 47 -27.99 1.89 -11.59
C LEU A 47 -29.27 2.57 -12.06
N ARG A 48 -30.25 2.68 -11.16
CA ARG A 48 -31.42 3.54 -11.38
C ARG A 48 -30.96 4.95 -11.79
N GLN A 49 -31.69 5.59 -12.71
CA GLN A 49 -31.30 6.85 -13.36
C GLN A 49 -30.98 8.01 -12.40
N TYR A 50 -31.54 7.99 -11.19
CA TYR A 50 -31.34 9.02 -10.16
C TYR A 50 -30.30 8.65 -9.10
N ILE A 51 -29.58 7.54 -9.26
CA ILE A 51 -28.58 7.06 -8.29
C ILE A 51 -27.18 7.22 -8.85
N VAL A 52 -26.33 7.89 -8.07
CA VAL A 52 -24.94 8.15 -8.39
C VAL A 52 -24.09 6.96 -7.96
N SER A 53 -23.25 6.48 -8.89
CA SER A 53 -22.25 5.46 -8.56
C SER A 53 -21.15 6.07 -7.66
N PRO A 54 -20.78 5.42 -6.55
CA PRO A 54 -19.67 5.86 -5.69
C PRO A 54 -18.31 5.79 -6.43
N PHE A 55 -18.24 5.05 -7.54
CA PHE A 55 -17.03 4.93 -8.36
C PHE A 55 -16.96 5.96 -9.50
N SER A 56 -17.98 6.79 -9.67
CA SER A 56 -17.99 7.79 -10.75
C SER A 56 -16.89 8.85 -10.55
N PRO A 57 -16.22 9.30 -11.63
CA PRO A 57 -15.12 10.26 -11.53
C PRO A 57 -15.59 11.61 -10.97
N ARG A 58 -16.83 12.02 -11.30
CA ARG A 58 -17.44 13.25 -10.78
C ARG A 58 -17.66 13.19 -9.27
N TYR A 59 -18.17 12.06 -8.76
CA TYR A 59 -18.37 11.89 -7.33
C TYR A 59 -17.06 11.80 -6.56
N ARG A 60 -16.03 11.13 -7.12
CA ARG A 60 -14.69 11.11 -6.52
C ARG A 60 -14.06 12.51 -6.46
N ALA A 61 -14.20 13.31 -7.52
CA ALA A 61 -13.72 14.70 -7.52
C ALA A 61 -14.45 15.55 -6.46
N TRP A 62 -15.76 15.33 -6.29
CA TRP A 62 -16.56 15.94 -5.22
C TRP A 62 -16.09 15.52 -3.82
N GLU A 63 -15.86 14.23 -3.57
CA GLU A 63 -15.30 13.74 -2.29
C GLU A 63 -13.95 14.39 -1.98
N MET A 64 -13.06 14.51 -2.99
CA MET A 64 -11.75 15.14 -2.83
C MET A 64 -11.85 16.65 -2.54
N PHE A 65 -12.78 17.34 -3.20
CA PHE A 65 -13.07 18.75 -2.91
C PHE A 65 -13.59 18.93 -1.47
N LEU A 66 -14.50 18.06 -1.02
CA LEU A 66 -14.98 18.10 0.37
C LEU A 66 -13.88 17.84 1.38
N ILE A 67 -12.94 16.94 1.10
CA ILE A 67 -11.79 16.68 1.98
C ILE A 67 -10.95 17.95 2.16
N PHE A 68 -10.72 18.71 1.10
CA PHE A 68 -10.05 20.01 1.20
C PHE A 68 -10.81 20.98 2.12
N LEU A 69 -12.13 21.07 1.98
CA LEU A 69 -12.98 21.88 2.87
C LEU A 69 -12.97 21.39 4.32
N VAL A 70 -12.88 20.07 4.56
CA VAL A 70 -12.75 19.51 5.91
C VAL A 70 -11.43 19.92 6.55
N VAL A 71 -10.31 19.85 5.82
CA VAL A 71 -9.00 20.28 6.36
C VAL A 71 -9.04 21.74 6.74
N TYR A 72 -9.55 22.61 5.86
CA TYR A 72 -9.78 24.03 6.16
C TYR A 72 -10.66 24.22 7.41
N SER A 73 -11.85 23.61 7.44
CA SER A 73 -12.80 23.75 8.55
C SER A 73 -12.23 23.24 9.87
N SER A 74 -11.45 22.15 9.83
CA SER A 74 -10.85 21.56 11.04
C SER A 74 -9.77 22.45 11.65
N TRP A 75 -9.00 23.14 10.81
CA TRP A 75 -7.97 24.07 11.28
C TRP A 75 -8.56 25.39 11.79
N ILE A 76 -9.57 25.92 11.11
CA ILE A 76 -10.19 27.21 11.51
C ILE A 76 -11.04 27.07 12.78
N SER A 77 -11.65 25.91 13.04
CA SER A 77 -12.58 25.78 14.17
C SER A 77 -11.94 26.05 15.55
N PRO A 78 -10.83 25.40 15.95
CA PRO A 78 -10.13 25.70 17.21
C PRO A 78 -9.59 27.13 17.26
N PHE A 79 -9.04 27.61 16.14
CA PHE A 79 -8.50 28.95 16.02
C PHE A 79 -9.56 30.04 16.26
N GLN A 80 -10.72 29.93 15.61
CA GLN A 80 -11.83 30.87 15.76
C GLN A 80 -12.41 30.85 17.17
N PHE A 81 -12.44 29.68 17.81
CA PHE A 81 -12.96 29.52 19.16
C PHE A 81 -12.08 30.19 20.21
N ALA A 82 -10.76 30.12 20.02
CA ALA A 82 -9.77 30.63 20.97
C ALA A 82 -9.41 32.11 20.75
N PHE A 83 -9.10 32.51 19.52
CA PHE A 83 -8.47 33.81 19.24
C PHE A 83 -9.42 34.89 18.73
N LEU A 84 -10.50 34.51 18.03
CA LEU A 84 -11.35 35.47 17.33
C LEU A 84 -12.62 35.79 18.11
N THR A 85 -12.94 37.09 18.18
CA THR A 85 -14.28 37.53 18.56
C THR A 85 -15.21 37.38 17.36
N TYR A 86 -16.42 36.88 17.59
CA TYR A 86 -17.35 36.59 16.51
C TYR A 86 -17.96 37.89 15.99
N LYS A 87 -17.46 38.38 14.86
CA LYS A 87 -17.97 39.54 14.13
C LYS A 87 -18.44 39.11 12.75
N ARG A 88 -19.31 39.93 12.13
CA ARG A 88 -19.76 39.74 10.74
C ARG A 88 -18.63 40.15 9.78
N ASP A 89 -17.59 39.33 9.74
CA ASP A 89 -16.39 39.55 8.93
C ASP A 89 -16.37 38.61 7.72
N THR A 90 -15.41 38.78 6.81
CA THR A 90 -15.24 37.93 5.62
C THR A 90 -15.16 36.43 5.97
N LEU A 91 -14.57 36.06 7.11
CA LEU A 91 -14.50 34.68 7.59
C LEU A 91 -15.90 34.07 7.87
N PHE A 92 -16.85 34.88 8.34
CA PHE A 92 -18.23 34.41 8.55
C PHE A 92 -18.91 34.03 7.23
N ILE A 93 -18.67 34.81 6.16
CA ILE A 93 -19.20 34.50 4.83
C ILE A 93 -18.60 33.20 4.30
N ILE A 94 -17.27 33.04 4.41
CA ILE A 94 -16.57 31.83 3.97
C ILE A 94 -17.09 30.60 4.74
N ASP A 95 -17.23 30.69 6.06
CA ASP A 95 -17.78 29.62 6.89
C ASP A 95 -19.18 29.17 6.45
N ASN A 96 -20.05 30.13 6.12
CA ASN A 96 -21.41 29.83 5.66
C ASN A 96 -21.40 29.17 4.27
N ILE A 97 -20.52 29.60 3.36
CA ILE A 97 -20.33 28.96 2.06
C ILE A 97 -19.88 27.50 2.26
N VAL A 98 -18.90 27.27 3.14
CA VAL A 98 -18.40 25.92 3.47
C VAL A 98 -19.52 25.06 4.06
N ASN A 99 -20.33 25.58 4.98
CA ASN A 99 -21.49 24.87 5.53
C ASN A 99 -22.53 24.54 4.43
N GLY A 100 -22.73 25.42 3.46
CA GLY A 100 -23.59 25.17 2.30
C GLY A 100 -23.15 23.96 1.47
N PHE A 101 -21.85 23.83 1.20
CA PHE A 101 -21.32 22.64 0.50
C PHE A 101 -21.56 21.34 1.27
N PHE A 102 -21.39 21.34 2.60
CA PHE A 102 -21.70 20.16 3.41
C PHE A 102 -23.20 19.86 3.48
N ALA A 103 -24.06 20.88 3.45
CA ALA A 103 -25.50 20.68 3.36
C ALA A 103 -25.89 20.01 2.02
N ILE A 104 -25.33 20.49 0.90
CA ILE A 104 -25.49 19.86 -0.42
C ILE A 104 -25.04 18.39 -0.38
N ASP A 105 -23.93 18.10 0.29
CA ASP A 105 -23.43 16.73 0.39
C ASP A 105 -24.34 15.80 1.20
N ILE A 106 -24.98 16.29 2.27
CA ILE A 106 -25.99 15.51 3.01
C ILE A 106 -27.11 15.08 2.07
N PHE A 107 -27.64 16.02 1.25
CA PHE A 107 -28.66 15.69 0.25
C PHE A 107 -28.13 14.71 -0.80
N LEU A 108 -26.92 14.94 -1.31
CA LEU A 108 -26.31 14.11 -2.33
C LEU A 108 -26.09 12.67 -1.84
N THR A 109 -25.74 12.48 -0.56
CA THR A 109 -25.49 11.16 0.05
C THR A 109 -26.73 10.24 0.02
N PHE A 110 -27.95 10.79 0.02
CA PHE A 110 -29.18 10.01 -0.16
C PHE A 110 -29.32 9.40 -1.56
N PHE A 111 -28.59 9.91 -2.54
CA PHE A 111 -28.59 9.44 -3.93
C PHE A 111 -27.36 8.60 -4.28
N VAL A 112 -26.46 8.32 -3.33
CA VAL A 112 -25.24 7.54 -3.60
C VAL A 112 -25.47 6.07 -3.26
N ALA A 113 -25.22 5.21 -4.24
CA ALA A 113 -25.25 3.76 -4.02
C ALA A 113 -24.11 3.34 -3.08
N TYR A 114 -24.33 2.26 -2.32
CA TYR A 114 -23.33 1.73 -1.41
C TYR A 114 -23.01 0.27 -1.73
N LEU A 115 -21.80 -0.16 -1.36
CA LEU A 115 -21.42 -1.57 -1.36
C LEU A 115 -21.89 -2.25 -0.07
N ASP A 116 -22.63 -3.34 -0.20
CA ASP A 116 -23.00 -4.18 0.94
C ASP A 116 -21.84 -5.08 1.35
N ARG A 117 -21.59 -5.20 2.67
CA ARG A 117 -20.44 -5.96 3.19
C ARG A 117 -20.62 -7.47 3.08
N ARG A 118 -21.87 -7.96 3.02
CA ARG A 118 -22.16 -9.40 2.94
C ARG A 118 -22.21 -9.89 1.51
N SER A 119 -22.97 -9.18 0.66
CA SER A 119 -23.16 -9.56 -0.73
C SER A 119 -22.08 -9.05 -1.68
N TYR A 120 -21.30 -8.04 -1.28
CA TYR A 120 -20.37 -7.32 -2.18
C TYR A 120 -21.03 -6.76 -3.44
N LEU A 121 -22.36 -6.65 -3.43
CA LEU A 121 -23.15 -6.05 -4.50
C LEU A 121 -23.43 -4.59 -4.21
N LEU A 122 -23.54 -3.81 -5.28
CA LEU A 122 -23.94 -2.42 -5.21
C LEU A 122 -25.45 -2.36 -4.95
N ILE A 123 -25.86 -1.73 -3.84
CA ILE A 123 -27.27 -1.51 -3.52
C ILE A 123 -27.66 -0.11 -3.99
N ASP A 124 -28.65 -0.04 -4.87
CA ASP A 124 -29.17 1.16 -5.50
C ASP A 124 -30.61 1.52 -5.08
N ASP A 125 -31.22 0.74 -4.18
CA ASP A 125 -32.57 0.98 -3.66
C ASP A 125 -32.58 2.20 -2.74
N PRO A 126 -33.27 3.31 -3.12
CA PRO A 126 -33.28 4.55 -2.34
C PRO A 126 -33.78 4.37 -0.91
N LYS A 127 -34.73 3.45 -0.67
CA LYS A 127 -35.25 3.19 0.68
C LYS A 127 -34.20 2.57 1.59
N LYS A 128 -33.40 1.64 1.06
CA LYS A 128 -32.30 1.00 1.78
C LYS A 128 -31.16 2.00 2.02
N ILE A 129 -30.84 2.83 1.03
CA ILE A 129 -29.84 3.91 1.14
C ILE A 129 -30.25 4.88 2.26
N ALA A 130 -31.47 5.41 2.21
CA ALA A 130 -31.97 6.34 3.22
C ALA A 130 -32.00 5.72 4.62
N THR A 131 -32.53 4.51 4.76
CA THR A 131 -32.59 3.81 6.06
C THR A 131 -31.19 3.60 6.65
N ARG A 132 -30.25 3.14 5.82
CA ARG A 132 -28.86 2.98 6.24
C ARG A 132 -28.27 4.31 6.68
N TYR A 133 -28.37 5.35 5.87
CA TYR A 133 -27.76 6.65 6.18
C TYR A 133 -28.35 7.32 7.42
N ILE A 134 -29.69 7.28 7.57
CA ILE A 134 -30.41 7.82 8.73
C ILE A 134 -30.00 7.10 10.02
N SER A 135 -29.91 5.77 9.98
CA SER A 135 -29.56 4.98 11.16
C SER A 135 -28.10 5.11 11.60
N THR A 136 -27.17 5.39 10.68
CA THR A 136 -25.73 5.38 11.02
C THR A 136 -25.13 6.77 11.22
N TRP A 137 -25.34 7.71 10.29
CA TRP A 137 -24.47 8.88 10.17
C TRP A 137 -25.21 10.21 10.06
N PHE A 138 -26.47 10.20 9.64
CA PHE A 138 -27.25 11.41 9.37
C PHE A 138 -27.30 12.37 10.56
N ILE A 139 -27.61 11.88 11.77
CA ILE A 139 -27.75 12.74 12.96
C ILE A 139 -26.45 13.51 13.22
N PHE A 140 -25.30 12.84 13.17
CA PHE A 140 -24.02 13.48 13.39
C PHE A 140 -23.63 14.44 12.26
N ASP A 141 -23.89 14.06 11.00
CA ASP A 141 -23.60 14.92 9.84
C ASP A 141 -24.48 16.18 9.86
N PHE A 142 -25.76 16.04 10.21
CA PHE A 142 -26.71 17.14 10.40
C PHE A 142 -26.27 18.08 11.53
N CYS A 143 -26.00 17.53 12.72
CA CYS A 143 -25.51 18.33 13.86
C CYS A 143 -24.17 19.02 13.55
N SER A 144 -23.29 18.41 12.76
CA SER A 144 -22.03 19.05 12.36
C SER A 144 -22.21 20.15 11.31
N THR A 145 -23.33 20.17 10.58
CA THR A 145 -23.62 21.09 9.47
C THR A 145 -24.56 22.23 9.87
N ALA A 146 -25.39 22.00 10.88
CA ALA A 146 -26.33 22.98 11.39
C ALA A 146 -25.62 24.29 11.82
N PRO A 147 -26.00 25.45 11.28
CA PRO A 147 -25.36 26.73 11.57
C PRO A 147 -25.89 27.29 12.90
N PHE A 148 -25.58 26.64 14.03
CA PHE A 148 -26.07 27.03 15.36
C PHE A 148 -25.71 28.48 15.74
N GLN A 149 -24.54 28.96 15.32
CA GLN A 149 -24.06 30.28 15.68
C GLN A 149 -24.70 31.42 14.85
N PRO A 150 -24.83 31.32 13.50
CA PRO A 150 -25.69 32.21 12.72
C PRO A 150 -27.15 32.23 13.19
N LEU A 151 -27.71 31.05 13.52
CA LEU A 151 -29.07 30.94 14.06
C LEU A 151 -29.19 31.72 15.38
N SER A 152 -28.25 31.53 16.33
CA SER A 152 -28.27 32.27 17.60
C SER A 152 -28.15 33.79 17.41
N LEU A 153 -27.38 34.26 16.42
CA LEU A 153 -27.23 35.69 16.14
C LEU A 153 -28.51 36.31 15.56
N LEU A 154 -29.34 35.51 14.87
CA LEU A 154 -30.62 35.94 14.32
C LEU A 154 -31.75 35.89 15.35
N PHE A 155 -31.74 34.93 16.27
CA PHE A 155 -32.82 34.72 17.24
C PHE A 155 -32.60 35.40 18.60
N THR A 156 -31.34 35.64 19.01
CA THR A 156 -31.03 36.21 20.32
C THR A 156 -29.98 37.31 20.19
N GLU A 157 -30.40 38.57 20.18
CA GLU A 157 -29.48 39.72 20.04
C GLU A 157 -28.43 39.85 21.18
N HIS A 158 -28.54 39.09 22.28
CA HIS A 158 -27.72 39.29 23.48
C HIS A 158 -27.01 38.05 24.08
N SER A 159 -27.10 36.85 23.50
CA SER A 159 -26.46 35.67 24.09
C SER A 159 -25.25 35.16 23.30
N SER A 160 -24.11 35.85 23.41
CA SER A 160 -22.78 35.36 23.01
C SER A 160 -22.25 34.28 23.96
N GLY A 161 -23.13 33.37 24.41
CA GLY A 161 -22.83 32.35 25.40
C GLY A 161 -21.75 31.38 24.93
N LEU A 162 -20.84 31.01 25.84
CA LEU A 162 -19.77 30.04 25.61
C LEU A 162 -20.31 28.72 25.02
N GLY A 163 -21.51 28.31 25.41
CA GLY A 163 -22.19 27.12 24.91
C GLY A 163 -22.43 27.15 23.39
N PHE A 164 -22.89 28.26 22.83
CA PHE A 164 -23.11 28.38 21.38
C PHE A 164 -21.79 28.35 20.59
N LYS A 165 -20.71 28.91 21.15
CA LYS A 165 -19.37 28.78 20.57
C LYS A 165 -18.86 27.33 20.64
N ALA A 166 -19.13 26.61 21.73
CA ALA A 166 -18.74 25.21 21.89
C ALA A 166 -19.49 24.28 20.91
N LEU A 167 -20.76 24.56 20.60
CA LEU A 167 -21.51 23.81 19.56
C LEU A 167 -20.84 23.89 18.18
N ASN A 168 -20.07 24.94 17.90
CA ASN A 168 -19.32 25.07 16.65
C ASN A 168 -18.20 24.00 16.53
N MET A 169 -17.73 23.42 17.65
CA MET A 169 -16.77 22.30 17.64
C MET A 169 -17.36 21.00 17.10
N LEU A 170 -18.70 20.88 17.00
CA LEU A 170 -19.33 19.73 16.35
C LEU A 170 -18.91 19.62 14.87
N ARG A 171 -18.43 20.71 14.25
CA ARG A 171 -17.82 20.69 12.91
C ARG A 171 -16.62 19.73 12.81
N LEU A 172 -15.90 19.47 13.92
CA LEU A 172 -14.78 18.53 13.93
C LEU A 172 -15.20 17.09 13.61
N TRP A 173 -16.48 16.74 13.76
CA TRP A 173 -17.01 15.46 13.30
C TRP A 173 -16.71 15.17 11.81
N ARG A 174 -16.62 16.23 10.99
CA ARG A 174 -16.33 16.13 9.55
C ARG A 174 -14.95 15.51 9.26
N LEU A 175 -14.02 15.52 10.22
CA LEU A 175 -12.69 14.87 10.12
C LEU A 175 -12.76 13.36 9.84
N ARG A 176 -13.90 12.71 10.13
CA ARG A 176 -14.16 11.31 9.73
C ARG A 176 -13.90 11.06 8.25
N ARG A 177 -14.17 12.05 7.38
CA ARG A 177 -13.91 11.96 5.93
C ARG A 177 -12.41 11.80 5.62
N VAL A 178 -11.56 12.55 6.33
CA VAL A 178 -10.09 12.44 6.20
C VAL A 178 -9.61 11.07 6.68
N SER A 179 -10.17 10.56 7.78
CA SER A 179 -9.87 9.19 8.25
C SER A 179 -10.25 8.13 7.21
N SER A 180 -11.44 8.27 6.59
CA SER A 180 -11.86 7.38 5.50
C SER A 180 -10.96 7.50 4.27
N LEU A 181 -10.42 8.68 3.95
CA LEU A 181 -9.46 8.85 2.86
C LEU A 181 -8.19 8.03 3.14
N PHE A 182 -7.58 8.19 4.32
CA PHE A 182 -6.37 7.44 4.68
C PHE A 182 -6.61 5.93 4.64
N ALA A 183 -7.77 5.45 5.10
CA ALA A 183 -8.13 4.03 5.02
C ALA A 183 -8.27 3.51 3.58
N ARG A 184 -8.63 4.37 2.62
CA ARG A 184 -8.66 4.04 1.18
C ARG A 184 -7.26 4.10 0.57
N LEU A 185 -6.49 5.15 0.85
CA LEU A 185 -5.13 5.34 0.33
C LEU A 185 -4.17 4.23 0.81
N GLU A 186 -4.32 3.75 2.05
CA GLU A 186 -3.53 2.63 2.58
C GLU A 186 -3.77 1.31 1.82
N LYS A 187 -4.91 1.17 1.12
CA LYS A 187 -5.27 -0.03 0.34
C LYS A 187 -5.01 0.13 -1.16
N ASP A 188 -4.79 1.34 -1.65
CA ASP A 188 -4.56 1.60 -3.07
C ASP A 188 -3.10 1.29 -3.42
N ILE A 189 -2.90 0.27 -4.27
CA ILE A 189 -1.59 -0.22 -4.71
C ILE A 189 -0.72 0.84 -5.41
N ARG A 190 -1.33 1.92 -5.90
CA ARG A 190 -0.62 3.01 -6.57
C ARG A 190 0.11 3.93 -5.58
N PHE A 191 -0.24 3.87 -4.31
CA PHE A 191 0.35 4.68 -3.26
C PHE A 191 1.31 3.87 -2.41
N ASN A 192 2.44 4.49 -2.05
CA ASN A 192 3.39 3.86 -1.15
C ASN A 192 2.80 3.87 0.29
N TYR A 193 2.66 2.67 0.84
CA TYR A 193 2.15 2.45 2.19
C TYR A 193 2.96 3.20 3.27
N PHE A 194 4.30 3.20 3.17
CA PHE A 194 5.18 3.87 4.15
C PHE A 194 4.88 5.36 4.24
N TRP A 195 4.85 6.05 3.09
CA TRP A 195 4.61 7.49 3.04
C TRP A 195 3.20 7.85 3.48
N THR A 196 2.20 7.07 3.08
CA THR A 196 0.80 7.29 3.46
C THR A 196 0.63 7.25 4.98
N ARG A 197 1.23 6.25 5.64
CA ARG A 197 1.17 6.11 7.10
C ARG A 197 1.93 7.24 7.81
N CYS A 198 3.12 7.61 7.34
CA CYS A 198 3.87 8.75 7.88
C CYS A 198 3.09 10.07 7.77
N THR A 199 2.49 10.36 6.62
CA THR A 199 1.66 11.57 6.44
C THR A 199 0.50 11.60 7.42
N LYS A 200 -0.21 10.47 7.60
CA LYS A 200 -1.31 10.35 8.58
C LYS A 200 -0.86 10.69 10.00
N LEU A 201 0.27 10.13 10.44
CA LEU A 201 0.82 10.37 11.78
C LEU A 201 1.22 11.84 11.97
N ILE A 202 1.89 12.44 11.00
CA ILE A 202 2.28 13.85 11.03
C ILE A 202 1.02 14.74 11.10
N SER A 203 -0.01 14.47 10.29
CA SER A 203 -1.26 15.23 10.32
C SER A 203 -1.96 15.18 11.68
N VAL A 204 -2.01 14.01 12.33
CA VAL A 204 -2.59 13.86 13.67
C VAL A 204 -1.78 14.65 14.70
N THR A 205 -0.45 14.58 14.66
CA THR A 205 0.42 15.32 15.60
C THR A 205 0.27 16.83 15.42
N LEU A 206 0.29 17.34 14.19
CA LEU A 206 0.10 18.77 13.92
C LEU A 206 -1.26 19.27 14.41
N PHE A 207 -2.32 18.48 14.20
CA PHE A 207 -3.66 18.83 14.66
C PHE A 207 -3.76 18.82 16.19
N ALA A 208 -3.12 17.87 16.86
CA ALA A 208 -3.06 17.81 18.32
C ALA A 208 -2.36 19.04 18.92
N VAL A 209 -1.21 19.43 18.38
CA VAL A 209 -0.47 20.65 18.77
C VAL A 209 -1.30 21.91 18.52
N HIS A 210 -1.97 21.98 17.37
CA HIS A 210 -2.84 23.12 17.07
C HIS A 210 -4.00 23.24 18.07
N CYS A 211 -4.69 22.13 18.36
CA CYS A 211 -5.81 22.13 19.31
C CYS A 211 -5.35 22.41 20.74
N GLY A 212 -4.25 21.80 21.19
CA GLY A 212 -3.67 22.02 22.52
C GLY A 212 -3.34 23.49 22.77
N GLY A 213 -2.63 24.12 21.83
CA GLY A 213 -2.30 25.55 21.91
C GLY A 213 -3.53 26.46 21.91
N CYS A 214 -4.51 26.19 21.03
CA CYS A 214 -5.75 26.98 20.98
C CYS A 214 -6.56 26.86 22.27
N PHE A 215 -6.73 25.65 22.82
CA PHE A 215 -7.48 25.47 24.05
C PHE A 215 -6.77 26.08 25.26
N ASN A 216 -5.46 25.97 25.36
CA ASN A 216 -4.73 26.59 26.46
C ASN A 216 -4.75 28.13 26.39
N TYR A 217 -4.65 28.71 25.20
CA TYR A 217 -4.83 30.14 25.01
C TYR A 217 -6.23 30.61 25.44
N LEU A 218 -7.27 29.84 25.08
CA LEU A 218 -8.64 30.15 25.49
C LEU A 218 -8.82 30.15 27.01
N ILE A 219 -8.21 29.19 27.71
CA ILE A 219 -8.27 29.12 29.18
C ILE A 219 -7.64 30.37 29.79
N ALA A 220 -6.47 30.79 29.27
CA ALA A 220 -5.78 31.99 29.73
C ALA A 220 -6.55 33.29 29.43
N ASP A 221 -7.10 33.45 28.22
CA ASP A 221 -7.85 34.67 27.88
C ASP A 221 -9.11 34.85 28.72
N ARG A 222 -9.76 33.75 29.11
CA ARG A 222 -10.98 33.73 29.92
C ARG A 222 -10.74 33.78 31.42
N TYR A 223 -9.50 33.68 31.88
CA TYR A 223 -9.19 33.76 33.29
C TYR A 223 -9.35 35.21 33.80
N PRO A 224 -9.96 35.45 34.98
CA PRO A 224 -10.24 36.81 35.47
C PRO A 224 -8.98 37.67 35.67
N ASP A 225 -7.89 37.06 36.18
CA ASP A 225 -6.61 37.74 36.45
C ASP A 225 -5.59 37.43 35.34
N PRO A 226 -5.35 38.32 34.35
CA PRO A 226 -4.50 37.99 33.21
C PRO A 226 -3.06 37.66 33.59
N ARG A 227 -2.54 38.25 34.68
CA ARG A 227 -1.17 38.04 35.17
C ARG A 227 -0.93 36.66 35.79
N LYS A 228 -1.99 35.95 36.21
CA LYS A 228 -1.90 34.61 36.82
C LYS A 228 -2.24 33.52 35.81
N THR A 229 -1.63 33.61 34.64
CA THR A 229 -1.80 32.66 33.54
C THR A 229 -0.44 32.34 32.95
N TRP A 230 -0.32 31.17 32.31
CA TRP A 230 0.93 30.71 31.70
C TRP A 230 1.59 31.73 30.74
N ILE A 231 0.78 32.51 30.02
CA ILE A 231 1.26 33.53 29.09
C ILE A 231 1.40 34.90 29.74
N GLY A 232 0.48 35.27 30.63
CA GLY A 232 0.42 36.60 31.23
C GLY A 232 1.43 36.85 32.34
N ALA A 233 1.99 35.78 32.93
CA ALA A 233 3.12 35.89 33.86
C ALA A 233 4.39 36.40 33.16
N VAL A 234 4.60 36.00 31.90
CA VAL A 234 5.76 36.40 31.08
C VAL A 234 5.45 37.64 30.25
N MET A 235 4.23 37.74 29.69
CA MET A 235 3.78 38.86 28.85
C MET A 235 2.53 39.51 29.45
N PRO A 236 2.67 40.49 30.36
CA PRO A 236 1.54 41.09 31.07
C PRO A 236 0.44 41.68 30.17
N ASN A 237 0.82 42.19 28.99
CA ASN A 237 -0.08 42.82 28.02
C ASN A 237 -0.37 41.94 26.79
N PHE A 238 -0.30 40.61 26.92
CA PHE A 238 -0.46 39.68 25.78
C PHE A 238 -1.76 39.84 24.97
N LYS A 239 -2.80 40.47 25.53
CA LYS A 239 -4.08 40.73 24.83
C LYS A 239 -3.98 41.82 23.75
N GLU A 240 -3.04 42.75 23.92
CA GLU A 240 -2.78 43.86 22.99
C GLU A 240 -1.83 43.45 21.85
N GLU A 241 -1.08 42.38 22.06
CA GLU A 241 -0.14 41.82 21.07
C GLU A 241 -0.84 41.39 19.78
N SER A 242 -0.06 41.30 18.69
CA SER A 242 -0.58 40.81 17.42
C SER A 242 -1.11 39.37 17.53
N LEU A 243 -2.10 39.01 16.71
CA LEU A 243 -2.64 37.64 16.66
C LEU A 243 -1.55 36.62 16.31
N TRP A 244 -0.58 37.02 15.47
CA TRP A 244 0.55 36.18 15.11
C TRP A 244 1.40 35.83 16.33
N ASN A 245 1.79 36.82 17.12
CA ASN A 245 2.60 36.60 18.32
C ASN A 245 1.89 35.68 19.30
N ARG A 246 0.61 35.95 19.61
CA ARG A 246 -0.19 35.11 20.51
C ARG A 246 -0.32 33.67 20.03
N TYR A 247 -0.58 33.47 18.73
CA TYR A 247 -0.72 32.15 18.14
C TYR A 247 0.60 31.39 18.15
N VAL A 248 1.71 32.02 17.74
CA VAL A 248 3.04 31.40 17.73
C VAL A 248 3.45 31.00 19.16
N THR A 249 3.25 31.85 20.16
CA THR A 249 3.55 31.51 21.56
C THR A 249 2.70 30.32 22.04
N ALA A 250 1.42 30.27 21.70
CA ALA A 250 0.53 29.15 22.07
C ALA A 250 0.95 27.83 21.41
N ILE A 251 1.35 27.87 20.14
CA ILE A 251 1.87 26.69 19.44
C ILE A 251 3.22 26.27 20.01
N TYR A 252 4.09 27.22 20.33
CA TYR A 252 5.38 26.97 20.98
C TYR A 252 5.21 26.25 22.33
N TRP A 253 4.31 26.73 23.19
CA TRP A 253 3.95 26.03 24.43
C TRP A 253 3.41 24.61 24.16
N SER A 254 2.51 24.48 23.19
CA SER A 254 1.87 23.20 22.91
C SER A 254 2.83 22.15 22.35
N ILE A 255 3.79 22.56 21.50
CA ILE A 255 4.79 21.66 20.93
C ILE A 255 5.85 21.27 21.96
N THR A 256 6.35 22.19 22.79
CA THR A 256 7.38 21.88 23.80
C THR A 256 6.88 20.93 24.88
N THR A 257 5.59 21.01 25.23
CA THR A 257 4.93 20.04 26.12
C THR A 257 4.66 18.70 25.42
N LEU A 258 4.25 18.71 24.15
CA LEU A 258 3.98 17.47 23.38
C LEU A 258 5.26 16.67 23.10
N THR A 259 6.36 17.35 22.77
CA THR A 259 7.68 16.72 22.57
C THR A 259 8.42 16.44 23.87
N THR A 260 7.78 16.66 25.02
CA THR A 260 8.34 16.41 26.36
C THR A 260 9.67 17.13 26.61
N THR A 261 9.87 18.29 25.98
CA THR A 261 11.08 19.11 26.18
C THR A 261 10.95 19.96 27.44
N GLY A 262 9.82 20.66 27.60
CA GLY A 262 9.46 21.35 28.85
C GLY A 262 10.52 22.30 29.40
N TYR A 263 10.87 23.38 28.68
CA TYR A 263 11.87 24.36 29.14
C TYR A 263 11.50 25.04 30.48
N GLY A 264 10.21 25.15 30.79
CA GLY A 264 9.69 25.75 32.03
C GLY A 264 9.47 27.27 31.95
N ASP A 265 9.77 27.88 30.80
CA ASP A 265 9.50 29.29 30.49
C ASP A 265 8.01 29.64 30.47
N LEU A 266 7.16 28.69 30.05
CA LEU A 266 5.72 28.82 30.01
C LEU A 266 5.08 27.65 30.77
N HIS A 267 4.60 27.91 31.97
CA HIS A 267 3.99 26.89 32.85
C HIS A 267 2.69 27.40 33.47
N ALA A 268 1.81 26.47 33.86
CA ALA A 268 0.53 26.80 34.48
C ALA A 268 0.71 27.50 35.84
N GLU A 269 0.05 28.64 36.00
CA GLU A 269 0.08 29.46 37.23
C GLU A 269 -1.21 29.32 38.05
N ASN A 270 -2.29 28.84 37.42
CA ASN A 270 -3.59 28.70 38.05
C ASN A 270 -4.10 27.25 38.04
N PRO A 271 -4.96 26.86 39.00
CA PRO A 271 -5.43 25.47 39.10
C PRO A 271 -6.21 24.96 37.88
N ARG A 272 -6.80 25.86 37.08
CA ARG A 272 -7.56 25.48 35.88
C ARG A 272 -6.64 25.06 34.74
N GLU A 273 -5.56 25.82 34.53
CA GLU A 273 -4.48 25.47 33.62
C GLU A 273 -3.77 24.20 34.08
N MET A 274 -3.46 24.07 35.37
CA MET A 274 -2.82 22.86 35.91
C MET A 274 -3.65 21.60 35.63
N LEU A 275 -4.98 21.66 35.79
CA LEU A 275 -5.86 20.53 35.48
C LEU A 275 -5.86 20.19 33.98
N PHE A 276 -5.89 21.21 33.12
CA PHE A 276 -5.80 21.01 31.67
C PHE A 276 -4.47 20.38 31.27
N ASP A 277 -3.36 20.85 31.85
CA ASP A 277 -2.02 20.35 31.58
C ASP A 277 -1.87 18.89 32.00
N ILE A 278 -2.41 18.48 33.15
CA ILE A 278 -2.43 17.08 33.57
C ILE A 278 -3.11 16.20 32.49
N VAL A 279 -4.30 16.60 32.03
CA VAL A 279 -5.04 15.86 31.00
C VAL A 279 -4.27 15.84 29.67
N TYR A 280 -3.72 16.98 29.26
CA TYR A 280 -2.96 17.11 28.02
C TYR A 280 -1.66 16.29 28.06
N MET A 281 -0.96 16.25 29.18
CA MET A 281 0.25 15.43 29.37
C MET A 281 -0.07 13.93 29.31
N PHE A 282 -1.17 13.45 29.91
CA PHE A 282 -1.60 12.06 29.75
C PHE A 282 -1.93 11.72 28.30
N PHE A 283 -2.60 12.62 27.58
CA PHE A 283 -2.84 12.47 26.15
C PHE A 283 -1.54 12.42 25.35
N ASN A 284 -0.58 13.30 25.63
CA ASN A 284 0.71 13.35 24.95
C ASN A 284 1.53 12.07 25.18
N LEU A 285 1.50 11.52 26.40
CA LEU A 285 2.15 10.24 26.71
C LEU A 285 1.60 9.12 25.80
N GLY A 286 0.27 9.02 25.67
CA GLY A 286 -0.38 8.05 24.80
C GLY A 286 -0.07 8.28 23.32
N LEU A 287 -0.11 9.53 22.86
CA LEU A 287 0.19 9.89 21.47
C LEU A 287 1.64 9.58 21.10
N THR A 288 2.60 9.92 21.96
CA THR A 288 4.02 9.63 21.74
C THR A 288 4.29 8.12 21.71
N ALA A 289 3.70 7.34 22.62
CA ALA A 289 3.80 5.88 22.59
C ALA A 289 3.22 5.30 21.28
N TYR A 290 2.08 5.80 20.83
CA TYR A 290 1.48 5.41 19.56
C TYR A 290 2.37 5.76 18.35
N LEU A 291 2.97 6.95 18.33
CA LEU A 291 3.90 7.37 17.26
C LEU A 291 5.13 6.45 17.20
N ILE A 292 5.76 6.19 18.34
CA ILE A 292 6.92 5.29 18.44
C ILE A 292 6.55 3.90 17.95
N GLY A 293 5.44 3.31 18.42
CA GLY A 293 5.02 1.97 18.01
C GLY A 293 4.76 1.84 16.51
N ASN A 294 4.17 2.86 15.89
CA ASN A 294 3.97 2.89 14.44
C ASN A 294 5.27 3.01 13.66
N MET A 295 6.19 3.88 14.11
CA MET A 295 7.49 4.04 13.47
C MET A 295 8.33 2.77 13.57
N THR A 296 8.33 2.10 14.73
CA THR A 296 9.00 0.80 14.90
C THR A 296 8.45 -0.24 13.92
N ASN A 297 7.13 -0.35 13.77
CA ASN A 297 6.53 -1.29 12.80
C ASN A 297 6.99 -1.01 11.36
N LEU A 298 7.00 0.26 10.95
CA LEU A 298 7.48 0.66 9.63
C LEU A 298 8.96 0.33 9.41
N VAL A 299 9.81 0.57 10.41
CA VAL A 299 11.26 0.27 10.35
C VAL A 299 11.51 -1.24 10.28
N VAL A 300 10.81 -2.03 11.08
CA VAL A 300 10.90 -3.50 11.05
C VAL A 300 10.52 -4.04 9.67
N HIS A 301 9.40 -3.57 9.11
CA HIS A 301 8.97 -4.00 7.78
C HIS A 301 9.97 -3.57 6.69
N GLY A 302 10.47 -2.33 6.75
CA GLY A 302 11.41 -1.79 5.77
C GLY A 302 12.77 -2.49 5.75
N THR A 303 13.20 -3.08 6.86
CA THR A 303 14.50 -3.74 7.00
C THR A 303 14.43 -5.27 6.98
N SER A 304 13.23 -5.86 6.93
CA SER A 304 12.96 -7.30 7.00
C SER A 304 13.81 -8.15 6.04
N ARG A 305 13.89 -7.76 4.76
CA ARG A 305 14.66 -8.49 3.73
C ARG A 305 16.15 -8.60 4.09
N THR A 306 16.78 -7.47 4.43
CA THR A 306 18.21 -7.44 4.77
C THR A 306 18.48 -8.15 6.09
N ARG A 307 17.54 -8.07 7.04
CA ARG A 307 17.62 -8.78 8.31
C ARG A 307 17.61 -10.29 8.10
N ASN A 308 16.63 -10.84 7.37
CA ASN A 308 16.52 -12.27 7.11
C ASN A 308 17.78 -12.83 6.43
N PHE A 309 18.37 -12.08 5.50
CA PHE A 309 19.64 -12.45 4.87
C PHE A 309 20.80 -12.54 5.87
N ARG A 310 20.95 -11.53 6.74
CA ARG A 310 22.00 -11.54 7.77
C ARG A 310 21.80 -12.68 8.77
N ASP A 311 20.56 -12.93 9.18
CA ASP A 311 20.21 -14.03 10.08
C ASP A 311 20.59 -15.39 9.45
N MET A 312 20.37 -15.56 8.14
CA MET A 312 20.78 -16.78 7.40
C MET A 312 22.30 -16.92 7.29
N ILE A 313 23.03 -15.85 6.99
CA ILE A 313 24.50 -15.85 6.95
C ILE A 313 25.10 -16.19 8.32
N GLN A 314 24.52 -15.64 9.39
CA GLN A 314 24.95 -15.92 10.75
C GLN A 314 24.72 -17.39 11.11
N ALA A 315 23.52 -17.92 10.87
CA ALA A 315 23.20 -19.32 11.13
C ALA A 315 24.12 -20.28 10.36
N ALA A 316 24.41 -19.98 9.10
CA ALA A 316 25.34 -20.77 8.29
C ALA A 316 26.79 -20.71 8.84
N SER A 317 27.24 -19.53 9.26
CA SER A 317 28.57 -19.36 9.86
C SER A 317 28.69 -20.11 11.19
N GLU A 318 27.67 -20.04 12.05
CA GLU A 318 27.61 -20.78 13.31
C GLU A 318 27.61 -22.30 13.08
N PHE A 319 26.87 -22.78 12.09
CA PHE A 319 26.88 -24.19 11.68
C PHE A 319 28.27 -24.64 11.22
N SER A 320 28.95 -23.82 10.41
CA SER A 320 30.30 -24.09 9.93
C SER A 320 31.31 -24.18 11.08
N ALA A 321 31.26 -23.23 12.01
CA ALA A 321 32.16 -23.16 13.14
C ALA A 321 31.94 -24.32 14.12
N ARG A 322 30.68 -24.66 14.43
CA ARG A 322 30.34 -25.75 15.35
C ARG A 322 30.84 -27.10 14.84
N ASN A 323 30.76 -27.34 13.53
CA ASN A 323 31.16 -28.61 12.91
C ASN A 323 32.60 -28.61 12.39
N GLN A 324 33.37 -27.54 12.62
CA GLN A 324 34.78 -27.42 12.19
C GLN A 324 34.95 -27.69 10.69
N LEU A 325 34.07 -27.15 9.85
CA LEU A 325 34.15 -27.36 8.41
C LEU A 325 35.43 -26.71 7.85
N PRO A 326 36.06 -27.33 6.83
CA PRO A 326 37.17 -26.71 6.11
C PRO A 326 36.78 -25.35 5.51
N PRO A 327 37.72 -24.38 5.45
CA PRO A 327 37.44 -23.03 4.98
C PRO A 327 36.88 -23.01 3.55
N GLN A 328 37.26 -23.97 2.72
CA GLN A 328 36.74 -24.10 1.35
C GLN A 328 35.22 -24.35 1.30
N ILE A 329 34.70 -25.20 2.19
CA ILE A 329 33.25 -25.51 2.25
C ILE A 329 32.49 -24.32 2.83
N GLN A 330 33.08 -23.65 3.83
CA GLN A 330 32.52 -22.44 4.41
C GLN A 330 32.37 -21.34 3.34
N ASP A 331 33.42 -21.05 2.58
CA ASP A 331 33.40 -20.04 1.53
C ASP A 331 32.39 -20.37 0.43
N GLN A 332 32.28 -21.65 0.04
CA GLN A 332 31.28 -22.11 -0.93
C GLN A 332 29.86 -21.89 -0.42
N MET A 333 29.57 -22.28 0.82
CA MET A 333 28.27 -22.11 1.44
C MET A 333 27.87 -20.63 1.56
N LEU A 334 28.77 -19.78 2.09
CA LEU A 334 28.50 -18.34 2.24
C LEU A 334 28.36 -17.63 0.89
N SER A 335 29.20 -17.99 -0.09
CA SER A 335 29.09 -17.48 -1.45
C SER A 335 27.75 -17.83 -2.08
N HIS A 336 27.30 -19.09 -1.91
CA HIS A 336 26.00 -19.53 -2.40
C HIS A 336 24.85 -18.72 -1.76
N ILE A 337 24.87 -18.49 -0.44
CA ILE A 337 23.83 -17.69 0.24
C ILE A 337 23.84 -16.23 -0.26
N CYS A 338 25.01 -15.61 -0.41
CA CYS A 338 25.15 -14.24 -0.93
C CYS A 338 24.60 -14.11 -2.36
N LEU A 339 24.88 -15.11 -3.17
CA LEU A 339 24.48 -15.19 -4.56
C LEU A 339 22.98 -15.46 -4.68
N LYS A 340 22.42 -16.33 -3.84
CA LYS A 340 20.99 -16.56 -3.69
C LYS A 340 20.26 -15.26 -3.31
N PHE A 341 20.75 -14.51 -2.33
CA PHE A 341 20.13 -13.23 -1.93
C PHE A 341 20.14 -12.19 -3.06
N LYS A 342 21.25 -12.07 -3.81
CA LYS A 342 21.33 -11.17 -4.98
C LYS A 342 20.35 -11.56 -6.09
N THR A 343 20.05 -12.85 -6.20
CA THR A 343 19.20 -13.42 -7.26
C THR A 343 17.79 -13.77 -6.79
N GLU A 344 17.47 -13.57 -5.51
CA GLU A 344 16.19 -13.92 -4.90
C GLU A 344 15.03 -13.15 -5.54
N GLY A 345 15.24 -11.89 -5.92
CA GLY A 345 14.27 -11.11 -6.70
C GLY A 345 13.98 -11.65 -8.11
N LEU A 346 14.82 -12.57 -8.61
CA LEU A 346 14.64 -13.26 -9.89
C LEU A 346 13.90 -14.60 -9.70
N LYS A 347 13.98 -15.23 -8.51
CA LYS A 347 13.21 -16.44 -8.18
C LYS A 347 11.75 -16.07 -7.90
N GLN A 348 10.99 -15.82 -8.97
CA GLN A 348 9.59 -15.38 -8.92
C GLN A 348 8.57 -16.51 -8.76
N ASN A 349 9.02 -17.74 -8.46
CA ASN A 349 8.14 -18.92 -8.46
C ASN A 349 7.00 -18.81 -7.45
N GLU A 350 7.24 -18.26 -6.26
CA GLU A 350 6.17 -18.01 -5.27
C GLU A 350 5.12 -17.03 -5.79
N THR A 351 5.55 -15.95 -6.45
CA THR A 351 4.66 -14.94 -7.04
C THR A 351 3.85 -15.52 -8.19
N LEU A 352 4.49 -16.28 -9.08
CA LEU A 352 3.81 -16.91 -10.23
C LEU A 352 2.84 -18.01 -9.79
N ASN A 353 3.15 -18.76 -8.72
CA ASN A 353 2.25 -19.77 -8.16
C ASN A 353 1.02 -19.18 -7.47
N GLY A 354 1.06 -17.90 -7.08
CA GLY A 354 -0.12 -17.16 -6.63
C GLY A 354 -1.09 -16.77 -7.76
N LEU A 355 -0.68 -16.90 -9.02
CA LEU A 355 -1.53 -16.56 -10.18
C LEU A 355 -2.35 -17.77 -10.67
N PRO A 356 -3.55 -17.55 -11.21
CA PRO A 356 -4.33 -18.60 -11.87
C PRO A 356 -3.57 -19.24 -13.05
N LYS A 357 -3.78 -20.56 -13.28
CA LYS A 357 -3.12 -21.33 -14.36
C LYS A 357 -3.19 -20.65 -15.72
N ALA A 358 -4.33 -20.05 -16.08
CA ALA A 358 -4.51 -19.37 -17.37
C ALA A 358 -3.56 -18.16 -17.54
N ILE A 359 -3.40 -17.33 -16.50
CA ILE A 359 -2.51 -16.16 -16.55
C ILE A 359 -1.06 -16.64 -16.59
N ARG A 360 -0.72 -17.65 -15.79
CA ARG A 360 0.63 -18.25 -15.78
C ARG A 360 0.99 -18.83 -17.16
N SER A 361 0.07 -19.55 -17.80
CA SER A 361 0.23 -20.10 -19.14
C SER A 361 0.39 -18.98 -20.18
N ALA A 362 -0.41 -17.92 -20.13
CA ALA A 362 -0.26 -16.77 -21.03
C ALA A 362 1.10 -16.06 -20.88
N ILE A 363 1.58 -15.90 -19.63
CA ILE A 363 2.91 -15.37 -19.35
C ILE A 363 3.98 -16.29 -19.94
N ALA A 364 3.90 -17.60 -19.69
CA ALA A 364 4.86 -18.57 -20.19
C ALA A 364 4.91 -18.61 -21.72
N GLN A 365 3.75 -18.61 -22.39
CA GLN A 365 3.66 -18.57 -23.85
C GLN A 365 4.34 -17.31 -24.42
N ASN A 366 4.05 -16.14 -23.86
CA ASN A 366 4.63 -14.88 -24.34
C ASN A 366 6.16 -14.80 -24.10
N LEU A 367 6.66 -15.36 -22.99
CA LEU A 367 8.07 -15.29 -22.63
C LEU A 367 8.92 -16.38 -23.30
N PHE A 368 8.41 -17.61 -23.41
CA PHE A 368 9.24 -18.79 -23.70
C PHE A 368 8.95 -19.46 -25.03
N LEU A 369 7.77 -19.25 -25.64
CA LEU A 369 7.45 -19.86 -26.94
C LEU A 369 8.50 -19.55 -28.04
N PRO A 370 9.01 -18.30 -28.19
CA PRO A 370 10.02 -18.00 -29.21
C PRO A 370 11.38 -18.67 -28.95
N ILE A 371 11.64 -19.09 -27.71
CA ILE A 371 12.86 -19.78 -27.33
C ILE A 371 12.69 -21.26 -27.64
N VAL A 372 11.62 -21.88 -27.15
CA VAL A 372 11.33 -23.31 -27.35
C VAL A 372 11.21 -23.69 -28.83
N GLN A 373 10.66 -22.80 -29.66
CA GLN A 373 10.58 -22.98 -31.12
C GLN A 373 11.93 -23.11 -31.83
N LYS A 374 13.01 -22.55 -31.27
CA LYS A 374 14.35 -22.56 -31.90
C LYS A 374 15.18 -23.77 -31.50
N VAL A 375 14.66 -24.58 -30.60
CA VAL A 375 15.41 -25.68 -30.01
C VAL A 375 15.40 -26.88 -30.95
N ASP A 376 16.57 -27.46 -31.20
CA ASP A 376 16.78 -28.51 -32.19
C ASP A 376 15.85 -29.72 -31.99
N LEU A 377 15.65 -30.14 -30.74
CA LEU A 377 14.77 -31.27 -30.41
C LEU A 377 13.32 -31.06 -30.87
N PHE A 378 12.84 -29.82 -30.92
CA PHE A 378 11.44 -29.49 -31.24
C PHE A 378 11.26 -28.93 -32.66
N GLN A 379 12.29 -29.01 -33.51
CA GLN A 379 12.14 -28.60 -34.91
C GLN A 379 11.14 -29.51 -35.64
N GLY A 380 10.20 -28.90 -36.37
CA GLY A 380 9.17 -29.61 -37.12
C GLY A 380 7.92 -30.02 -36.32
N VAL A 381 7.92 -29.82 -35.00
CA VAL A 381 6.78 -30.11 -34.12
C VAL A 381 5.67 -29.08 -34.30
N SER A 382 4.41 -29.51 -34.13
CA SER A 382 3.23 -28.66 -34.27
C SER A 382 3.22 -27.47 -33.29
N SER A 383 2.64 -26.34 -33.71
CA SER A 383 2.49 -25.14 -32.86
C SER A 383 1.62 -25.40 -31.64
N ASP A 384 0.64 -26.29 -31.76
CA ASP A 384 -0.30 -26.63 -30.70
C ASP A 384 0.41 -27.41 -29.60
N PHE A 385 1.25 -28.38 -29.98
CA PHE A 385 2.11 -29.09 -29.03
C PHE A 385 3.04 -28.13 -28.28
N LEU A 386 3.73 -27.24 -29.00
CA LEU A 386 4.63 -26.25 -28.38
C LEU A 386 3.91 -25.34 -27.38
N THR A 387 2.68 -24.94 -27.69
CA THR A 387 1.87 -24.08 -26.82
C THR A 387 1.44 -24.81 -25.54
N GLN A 388 1.10 -26.10 -25.65
CA GLN A 388 0.80 -26.96 -24.51
C GLN A 388 2.05 -27.22 -23.66
N LEU A 389 3.18 -27.51 -24.31
CA LEU A 389 4.48 -27.75 -23.69
C LEU A 389 4.91 -26.54 -22.84
N VAL A 390 4.92 -25.34 -23.43
CA VAL A 390 5.32 -24.10 -22.74
C VAL A 390 4.44 -23.79 -21.54
N SER A 391 3.18 -24.26 -21.53
CA SER A 391 2.27 -24.07 -20.39
C SER A 391 2.60 -24.93 -19.17
N GLU A 392 3.39 -26.00 -19.36
CA GLU A 392 3.84 -26.93 -18.32
C GLU A 392 5.31 -26.70 -17.94
N VAL A 393 5.99 -25.76 -18.60
CA VAL A 393 7.36 -25.36 -18.28
C VAL A 393 7.42 -24.45 -17.06
N GLU A 394 8.38 -24.72 -16.17
CA GLU A 394 8.70 -23.86 -15.03
C GLU A 394 10.03 -23.15 -15.26
N ALA A 395 10.06 -21.82 -15.10
CA ALA A 395 11.29 -21.06 -15.24
C ALA A 395 12.03 -20.98 -13.91
N GLU A 396 13.31 -21.34 -13.92
CA GLU A 396 14.17 -21.33 -12.75
C GLU A 396 15.44 -20.50 -13.02
N TYR A 397 15.93 -19.82 -11.99
CA TYR A 397 17.20 -19.09 -12.04
C TYR A 397 18.24 -19.82 -11.21
N PHE A 398 19.32 -20.21 -11.87
CA PHE A 398 20.46 -20.86 -11.25
C PHE A 398 21.65 -19.89 -11.19
N PRO A 399 22.18 -19.61 -10.00
CA PRO A 399 23.38 -18.82 -9.86
C PRO A 399 24.62 -19.57 -10.38
N PRO A 400 25.75 -18.88 -10.68
CA PRO A 400 26.96 -19.53 -11.18
C PRO A 400 27.56 -20.52 -10.18
N LYS A 401 28.20 -21.57 -10.71
CA LYS A 401 28.86 -22.69 -10.02
C LYS A 401 27.90 -23.63 -9.28
N GLU A 402 26.61 -23.58 -9.60
CA GLU A 402 25.61 -24.51 -9.10
C GLU A 402 25.51 -25.72 -10.03
N ASP A 403 25.50 -26.92 -9.44
CA ASP A 403 25.24 -28.18 -10.14
C ASP A 403 23.73 -28.32 -10.33
N VAL A 404 23.28 -28.24 -11.58
CA VAL A 404 21.87 -28.39 -11.96
C VAL A 404 21.48 -29.86 -12.05
N ILE A 405 22.38 -30.68 -12.58
CA ILE A 405 22.26 -32.14 -12.68
C ILE A 405 23.51 -32.78 -12.11
N LEU A 406 23.34 -33.84 -11.31
CA LEU A 406 24.42 -34.70 -10.86
C LEU A 406 24.57 -35.92 -11.78
N GLN A 407 25.81 -36.33 -12.02
CA GLN A 407 26.08 -37.53 -12.81
C GLN A 407 25.54 -38.78 -12.10
N ASN A 408 24.94 -39.70 -12.87
CA ASN A 408 24.28 -40.92 -12.42
C ASN A 408 23.04 -40.70 -11.53
N GLU A 409 22.51 -39.47 -11.46
CA GLU A 409 21.23 -39.26 -10.78
C GLU A 409 20.06 -39.77 -11.63
N THR A 410 18.95 -40.07 -10.96
CA THR A 410 17.71 -40.48 -11.63
C THR A 410 17.07 -39.27 -12.32
N PRO A 411 16.77 -39.34 -13.62
CA PRO A 411 16.25 -38.21 -14.39
C PRO A 411 14.81 -37.88 -14.01
N THR A 412 14.59 -36.68 -13.50
CA THR A 412 13.29 -36.12 -13.12
C THR A 412 12.78 -35.10 -14.14
N ASN A 413 13.65 -34.19 -14.56
CA ASN A 413 13.33 -33.08 -15.45
C ASN A 413 14.30 -33.02 -16.62
N MET A 414 13.84 -32.46 -17.75
CA MET A 414 14.70 -31.97 -18.83
C MET A 414 14.80 -30.46 -18.75
N TYR A 415 15.88 -29.91 -19.29
CA TYR A 415 16.18 -28.49 -19.13
C TYR A 415 16.48 -27.80 -20.46
N ILE A 416 15.97 -26.59 -20.64
CA ILE A 416 16.24 -25.73 -21.79
C ILE A 416 16.93 -24.46 -21.30
N LEU A 417 18.11 -24.15 -21.85
CA LEU A 417 18.87 -22.98 -21.44
C LEU A 417 18.38 -21.72 -22.16
N VAL A 418 17.81 -20.76 -21.41
CA VAL A 418 17.29 -19.49 -21.98
C VAL A 418 18.39 -18.43 -22.06
N SER A 419 19.18 -18.33 -20.99
CA SER A 419 20.31 -17.40 -20.91
C SER A 419 21.35 -17.95 -19.96
N GLY A 420 22.60 -17.53 -20.14
CA GLY A 420 23.74 -18.03 -19.38
C GLY A 420 24.51 -19.11 -20.13
N THR A 421 25.36 -19.83 -19.41
CA THR A 421 26.23 -20.87 -19.97
C THR A 421 26.44 -21.96 -18.93
N VAL A 422 26.35 -23.22 -19.35
CA VAL A 422 26.57 -24.38 -18.50
C VAL A 422 27.70 -25.25 -19.05
N GLU A 423 28.46 -25.86 -18.15
CA GLU A 423 29.51 -26.83 -18.46
C GLU A 423 28.97 -28.24 -18.21
N ILE A 424 29.12 -29.10 -19.21
CA ILE A 424 28.79 -30.52 -19.14
C ILE A 424 30.06 -31.25 -18.70
N ILE A 425 30.00 -31.91 -17.55
CA ILE A 425 31.13 -32.51 -16.87
C ILE A 425 30.93 -34.02 -16.79
N ALA A 426 31.90 -34.77 -17.27
CA ALA A 426 31.98 -36.21 -17.07
C ALA A 426 33.01 -36.51 -15.97
N SER A 427 32.61 -37.27 -14.95
CA SER A 427 33.54 -37.86 -13.98
C SER A 427 33.92 -39.26 -14.45
N SER A 428 35.20 -39.46 -14.75
CA SER A 428 35.76 -40.78 -15.06
C SER A 428 36.99 -40.99 -14.18
N ASN A 429 37.05 -42.11 -13.45
CA ASN A 429 38.11 -42.45 -12.50
C ASN A 429 38.40 -41.37 -11.44
N GLY A 430 37.37 -40.68 -10.94
CA GLY A 430 37.49 -39.64 -9.91
C GLY A 430 38.02 -38.29 -10.39
N CYS A 431 38.29 -38.14 -11.70
CA CYS A 431 38.72 -36.88 -12.31
C CYS A 431 37.57 -36.28 -13.13
N ALA A 432 37.12 -35.09 -12.76
CA ALA A 432 36.10 -34.34 -13.48
C ALA A 432 36.70 -33.65 -14.72
N LYS A 433 36.23 -33.99 -15.91
CA LYS A 433 36.60 -33.32 -17.16
C LYS A 433 35.39 -32.62 -17.78
N VAL A 434 35.59 -31.37 -18.20
CA VAL A 434 34.60 -30.62 -18.98
C VAL A 434 34.59 -31.21 -20.39
N GLN A 435 33.47 -31.83 -20.77
CA GLN A 435 33.30 -32.48 -22.06
C GLN A 435 32.70 -31.53 -23.09
N GLY A 436 31.90 -30.56 -22.65
CA GLY A 436 31.26 -29.58 -23.52
C GLY A 436 30.72 -28.37 -22.74
N ARG A 437 30.28 -27.37 -23.48
CA ARG A 437 29.55 -26.22 -22.96
C ARG A 437 28.25 -26.07 -23.74
N ALA A 438 27.16 -25.87 -23.01
CA ALA A 438 25.88 -25.50 -23.59
C ALA A 438 25.62 -24.00 -23.39
N VAL A 439 25.07 -23.39 -24.43
CA VAL A 439 24.74 -21.96 -24.55
C VAL A 439 23.22 -21.76 -24.67
N ALA A 440 22.78 -20.51 -24.64
CA ALA A 440 21.36 -20.20 -24.77
C ALA A 440 20.75 -20.77 -26.06
N GLY A 441 19.65 -21.50 -25.93
CA GLY A 441 19.00 -22.27 -27.00
C GLY A 441 19.22 -23.78 -26.89
N ASP A 442 20.27 -24.20 -26.19
CA ASP A 442 20.60 -25.63 -26.06
C ASP A 442 19.73 -26.32 -24.99
N ILE A 443 19.53 -27.63 -25.17
CA ILE A 443 18.92 -28.53 -24.18
C ILE A 443 20.01 -29.32 -23.47
N PHE A 444 19.71 -29.70 -22.23
CA PHE A 444 20.44 -30.76 -21.55
C PHE A 444 19.50 -31.60 -20.65
N GLY A 445 19.91 -32.85 -20.38
CA GLY A 445 19.16 -33.80 -19.55
C GLY A 445 18.08 -34.60 -20.29
N GLU A 446 17.89 -34.35 -21.58
CA GLU A 446 16.95 -35.01 -22.48
C GLU A 446 17.20 -36.52 -22.60
N ILE A 447 18.47 -36.94 -22.65
CA ILE A 447 18.84 -38.36 -22.74
C ILE A 447 18.33 -39.12 -21.52
N GLY A 448 18.47 -38.55 -20.32
CA GLY A 448 17.96 -39.20 -19.11
C GLY A 448 16.45 -39.36 -19.15
N VAL A 449 15.75 -38.30 -19.54
CA VAL A 449 14.29 -38.25 -19.56
C VAL A 449 13.68 -39.16 -20.63
N LEU A 450 14.16 -39.08 -21.87
CA LEU A 450 13.59 -39.80 -23.03
C LEU A 450 14.07 -41.24 -23.13
N CYS A 451 15.32 -41.54 -22.77
CA CYS A 451 15.88 -42.90 -22.88
C CYS A 451 15.77 -43.71 -21.58
N TYR A 452 15.17 -43.16 -20.51
CA TYR A 452 14.98 -43.84 -19.22
C TYR A 452 16.29 -44.33 -18.59
N ARG A 453 17.37 -43.54 -18.72
CA ARG A 453 18.71 -43.87 -18.19
C ARG A 453 19.17 -42.84 -17.15
N PRO A 454 20.04 -43.22 -16.20
CA PRO A 454 20.68 -42.26 -15.30
C PRO A 454 21.40 -41.15 -16.09
N GLN A 455 21.47 -39.95 -15.54
CA GLN A 455 22.08 -38.81 -16.22
C GLN A 455 23.57 -39.10 -16.53
N PRO A 456 23.99 -39.09 -17.81
CA PRO A 456 25.34 -39.51 -18.19
C PRO A 456 26.42 -38.52 -17.74
N PHE A 457 26.05 -37.25 -17.56
CA PHE A 457 26.94 -36.14 -17.24
C PHE A 457 26.37 -35.28 -16.11
N ALA A 458 27.25 -34.66 -15.34
CA ALA A 458 26.87 -33.57 -14.45
C ALA A 458 26.81 -32.25 -15.24
N VAL A 459 25.91 -31.35 -14.87
CA VAL A 459 25.78 -30.03 -15.53
C VAL A 459 25.96 -28.94 -14.49
N ARG A 460 26.97 -28.09 -14.68
CA ARG A 460 27.30 -26.99 -13.77
C ARG A 460 27.16 -25.65 -14.45
N THR A 461 26.49 -24.70 -13.82
CA THR A 461 26.42 -23.32 -14.32
C THR A 461 27.76 -22.61 -14.20
N THR A 462 28.11 -21.80 -15.21
CA THR A 462 29.32 -20.95 -15.16
C THR A 462 29.00 -19.49 -14.92
N LYS A 463 27.82 -19.05 -15.40
CA LYS A 463 27.24 -17.72 -15.21
C LYS A 463 25.85 -17.87 -14.61
N LEU A 464 25.28 -16.76 -14.12
CA LEU A 464 23.85 -16.71 -13.79
C LEU A 464 23.07 -17.17 -15.02
N SER A 465 22.29 -18.22 -14.85
CA SER A 465 21.60 -18.89 -15.96
C SER A 465 20.11 -18.97 -15.68
N GLN A 466 19.31 -18.61 -16.68
CA GLN A 466 17.87 -18.84 -16.66
C GLN A 466 17.61 -20.14 -17.41
N ILE A 467 16.98 -21.08 -16.74
CA ILE A 467 16.79 -22.45 -17.22
C ILE A 467 15.32 -22.80 -17.08
N LEU A 468 14.74 -23.31 -18.16
CA LEU A 468 13.39 -23.85 -18.16
C LEU A 468 13.47 -25.31 -17.75
N SER A 469 12.70 -25.68 -16.74
CA SER A 469 12.57 -27.02 -16.22
C SER A 469 11.25 -27.61 -16.73
N LEU A 470 11.31 -28.80 -17.32
CA LEU A 470 10.15 -29.53 -17.77
C LEU A 470 10.13 -30.93 -17.14
N ASN A 471 9.05 -31.22 -16.42
CA ASN A 471 8.89 -32.51 -15.75
C ASN A 471 8.70 -33.63 -16.77
N ARG A 472 9.41 -34.74 -16.56
CA ARG A 472 9.31 -35.95 -17.39
C ARG A 472 7.88 -36.44 -17.54
N THR A 473 7.09 -36.47 -16.46
CA THR A 473 5.71 -36.97 -16.50
C THR A 473 4.83 -36.11 -17.40
N SER A 474 4.93 -34.79 -17.29
CA SER A 474 4.23 -33.84 -18.14
C SER A 474 4.64 -33.99 -19.61
N LEU A 475 5.95 -34.11 -19.90
CA LEU A 475 6.45 -34.32 -21.26
C LEU A 475 5.92 -35.62 -21.86
N MET A 476 6.03 -36.75 -21.14
CA MET A 476 5.57 -38.05 -21.64
C MET A 476 4.06 -38.07 -21.89
N ASN A 477 3.27 -37.42 -21.04
CA ASN A 477 1.83 -37.29 -21.26
C ASN A 477 1.51 -36.48 -22.52
N LEU A 478 2.26 -35.41 -22.80
CA LEU A 478 2.10 -34.61 -24.02
C LEU A 478 2.49 -35.38 -25.28
N ILE A 479 3.59 -36.14 -25.24
CA ILE A 479 4.05 -37.00 -26.32
C ILE A 479 3.01 -38.10 -26.60
N GLN A 480 2.46 -38.73 -25.56
CA GLN A 480 1.41 -39.74 -25.70
C GLN A 480 0.11 -39.18 -26.28
N ALA A 481 -0.22 -37.93 -25.97
CA ALA A 481 -1.39 -37.25 -26.51
C ALA A 481 -1.23 -36.83 -27.98
N ASN A 482 0.02 -36.59 -28.44
CA ASN A 482 0.34 -36.15 -29.79
C ASN A 482 1.42 -37.06 -30.40
N THR A 483 1.00 -38.25 -30.85
CA THR A 483 1.94 -39.31 -31.30
C THR A 483 2.80 -38.91 -32.49
N GLU A 484 2.25 -38.15 -33.46
CA GLU A 484 3.00 -37.68 -34.63
C GLU A 484 4.14 -36.73 -34.24
N ASP A 485 3.88 -35.79 -33.33
CA ASP A 485 4.89 -34.88 -32.78
C ASP A 485 5.93 -35.65 -31.93
N GLY A 486 5.50 -36.70 -31.23
CA GLY A 486 6.36 -37.62 -30.50
C GLY A 486 7.40 -38.31 -31.38
N ASP A 487 6.98 -38.80 -32.55
CA ASP A 487 7.89 -39.45 -33.51
C ASP A 487 8.93 -38.45 -34.05
N ILE A 488 8.54 -37.20 -34.30
CA ILE A 488 9.45 -36.12 -34.71
C ILE A 488 10.51 -35.87 -33.63
N ILE A 489 10.10 -35.76 -32.36
CA ILE A 489 11.01 -35.54 -31.24
C ILE A 489 12.02 -36.70 -31.11
N MET A 490 11.57 -37.95 -31.26
CA MET A 490 12.45 -39.12 -31.19
C MET A 490 13.42 -39.19 -32.37
N ASN A 491 12.98 -38.79 -33.58
CA ASN A 491 13.84 -38.69 -34.75
C ASN A 491 14.91 -37.60 -34.54
N ASN A 492 14.53 -36.42 -34.04
CA ASN A 492 15.44 -35.32 -33.75
C ASN A 492 16.46 -35.68 -32.67
N LEU A 493 16.10 -36.51 -31.68
CA LEU A 493 17.04 -37.01 -30.67
C LEU A 493 18.12 -37.95 -31.25
N SER A 494 17.82 -38.64 -32.35
CA SER A 494 18.71 -39.62 -32.97
C SER A 494 19.70 -39.02 -33.99
N GLN A 495 19.47 -37.78 -34.41
CA GLN A 495 20.35 -36.99 -35.27
C GLN A 495 21.42 -36.29 -34.44
#